data_AF-A0A811GH24-F1
#
_entry.id   AF-A0A811GH24-F1
#
_cell.length_a   1.000
_cell.length_b   1.000
_cell.length_c   1.000
_cell.angle_alpha   90.00
_cell.angle_beta   90.00
_cell.angle_gamma   90.00
#
_symmetry.space_group_name_H-M   'P 1'
#
loop_
_entity.id
_entity.type
_entity.pdbx_description
1 polymer ?
#
loop_
_entity_poly.entity_id
_entity_poly.type
_entity_poly.pdbx_seq_one_letter_code
_entity_poly.pdbx_strand_id
1 'polypeptide(L)'
;MTPEQRFQAVIAQSKQHDDEKSQRSKLENNLIVISHELKELADRIEEQVTDLMFIEMDNFLESQVWNSEFINAKNKRYSLNDKNIYISVLKPAIGKFFFVIKHDLFDSTEHHIEACFKDSTTLSHFKTAIQGGDIKNDIPIKALEEWLKGLQLTLQNLKIESEKLQADGLTYEVIKVGQIHHKRLPNFIEAFLSVLENR
;
A
#
# COMPACT_ATOMS: atom_id res chain seq x y z
N MET A 1 42.84 -39.29 -15.03
CA MET A 1 41.46 -39.21 -15.55
C MET A 1 41.50 -39.50 -17.04
N THR A 2 40.71 -40.46 -17.53
CA THR A 2 40.73 -40.87 -18.95
C THR A 2 39.89 -39.92 -19.81
N PRO A 3 40.08 -39.89 -21.14
CA PRO A 3 39.24 -39.13 -22.06
C PRO A 3 37.73 -39.41 -21.92
N GLU A 4 37.34 -40.67 -21.69
CA GLU A 4 35.94 -41.08 -21.50
C GLU A 4 35.37 -40.49 -20.21
N GLN A 5 36.14 -40.50 -19.12
CA GLN A 5 35.74 -39.88 -17.86
C GLN A 5 35.56 -38.36 -18.00
N ARG A 6 36.42 -37.70 -18.78
CA ARG A 6 36.29 -36.26 -19.09
C ARG A 6 35.05 -35.97 -19.92
N PHE A 7 34.74 -36.79 -20.92
CA PHE A 7 33.54 -36.62 -21.75
C PHE A 7 32.25 -36.84 -20.94
N GLN A 8 32.20 -37.87 -20.08
CA GLN A 8 31.07 -38.09 -19.18
C GLN A 8 30.87 -36.92 -18.18
N ALA A 9 31.96 -36.32 -17.68
CA ALA A 9 31.88 -35.14 -16.84
C ALA A 9 31.27 -33.93 -17.58
N VAL A 10 31.60 -33.74 -18.86
CA VAL A 10 31.00 -32.68 -19.70
C VAL A 10 29.50 -32.92 -19.91
N ILE A 11 29.07 -34.16 -20.18
CA ILE A 11 27.64 -34.50 -20.30
C ILE A 11 26.90 -34.22 -18.99
N ALA A 12 27.48 -34.60 -17.85
CA ALA A 12 26.90 -34.34 -16.54
C ALA A 12 26.76 -32.83 -16.25
N GLN A 13 27.78 -32.03 -16.61
CA GLN A 13 27.75 -30.57 -16.49
C GLN A 13 26.68 -29.95 -17.41
N SER A 14 26.54 -30.44 -18.64
CA SER A 14 25.49 -29.98 -19.56
C SER A 14 24.10 -30.25 -18.99
N LYS A 15 23.86 -31.44 -18.44
CA LYS A 15 22.58 -31.79 -17.82
C LYS A 15 22.30 -30.92 -16.59
N GLN A 16 23.31 -30.72 -15.73
CA GLN A 16 23.19 -29.84 -14.57
C GLN A 16 22.82 -28.41 -14.99
N HIS A 17 23.46 -27.89 -16.04
CA HIS A 17 23.14 -26.57 -16.59
C HIS A 17 21.68 -26.48 -17.09
N ASP A 18 21.18 -27.51 -17.77
CA ASP A 18 19.78 -27.55 -18.22
C ASP A 18 18.79 -27.61 -17.04
N ASP A 19 19.11 -28.40 -16.01
CA ASP A 19 18.31 -28.51 -14.78
C ASP A 19 18.28 -27.17 -14.02
N GLU A 20 19.43 -26.48 -13.88
CA GLU A 20 19.53 -25.16 -13.25
C GLU A 20 18.73 -24.09 -14.02
N LYS A 21 18.80 -24.10 -15.36
CA LYS A 21 18.01 -23.20 -16.21
C LYS A 21 16.50 -23.43 -16.04
N SER A 22 16.08 -24.69 -15.96
CA SER A 22 14.68 -25.07 -15.71
C SER A 22 14.21 -24.65 -14.33
N GLN A 23 15.00 -24.90 -13.28
CA GLN A 23 14.71 -24.45 -11.91
C GLN A 23 14.60 -22.93 -11.83
N ARG A 24 15.56 -22.21 -12.42
CA ARG A 24 15.54 -20.75 -12.48
C ARG A 24 14.24 -20.24 -13.12
N SER A 25 13.88 -20.73 -14.30
CA SER A 25 12.68 -20.29 -15.00
C SER A 25 11.39 -20.52 -14.17
N LYS A 26 11.31 -21.63 -13.43
CA LYS A 26 10.20 -21.87 -12.49
C LYS A 26 10.16 -20.83 -11.36
N LEU A 27 11.31 -20.51 -10.76
CA LEU A 27 11.40 -19.51 -9.70
C LEU A 27 11.01 -18.12 -10.20
N GLU A 28 11.49 -17.73 -11.38
CA GLU A 28 11.15 -16.45 -11.99
C GLU A 28 9.65 -16.33 -12.25
N ASN A 29 9.02 -17.38 -12.79
CA ASN A 29 7.56 -17.42 -12.97
C ASN A 29 6.81 -17.29 -11.64
N ASN A 30 7.24 -18.01 -10.60
CA ASN A 30 6.62 -17.92 -9.28
C ASN A 30 6.78 -16.52 -8.66
N LEU A 31 7.94 -15.87 -8.86
CA LEU A 31 8.19 -14.50 -8.42
C LEU A 31 7.29 -13.49 -9.14
N ILE A 32 7.03 -13.69 -10.44
CA ILE A 32 6.09 -12.86 -11.21
C ILE A 32 4.67 -13.02 -10.65
N VAL A 33 4.22 -14.26 -10.46
CA VAL A 33 2.88 -14.57 -9.94
C VAL A 33 2.68 -13.93 -8.57
N ILE A 34 3.62 -14.15 -7.63
CA ILE A 34 3.45 -13.61 -6.28
C ILE A 34 3.53 -12.08 -6.24
N SER A 35 4.35 -11.47 -7.10
CA SER A 35 4.43 -10.00 -7.19
C SER A 35 3.09 -9.43 -7.68
N HIS A 36 2.42 -10.12 -8.60
CA HIS A 36 1.08 -9.74 -9.03
C HIS A 36 0.05 -9.86 -7.90
N GLU A 37 0.02 -11.00 -7.19
CA GLU A 37 -0.88 -11.20 -6.04
C GLU A 37 -0.67 -10.16 -4.93
N LEU A 38 0.59 -9.80 -4.66
CA LEU A 38 0.93 -8.75 -3.70
C LEU A 38 0.39 -7.38 -4.13
N LYS A 39 0.51 -7.05 -5.42
CA LYS A 39 0.01 -5.79 -5.95
C LYS A 39 -1.51 -5.70 -5.90
N GLU A 40 -2.22 -6.76 -6.29
CA GLU A 40 -3.68 -6.83 -6.16
C GLU A 40 -4.13 -6.71 -4.69
N LEU A 41 -3.39 -7.33 -3.78
CA LEU A 41 -3.68 -7.20 -2.35
C LEU A 41 -3.41 -5.78 -1.84
N ALA A 42 -2.34 -5.13 -2.29
CA ALA A 42 -2.07 -3.74 -1.95
C ALA A 42 -3.20 -2.82 -2.43
N ASP A 43 -3.63 -2.97 -3.68
CA ASP A 43 -4.75 -2.19 -4.25
C ASP A 43 -6.04 -2.39 -3.44
N ARG A 44 -6.36 -3.63 -3.02
CA ARG A 44 -7.51 -3.89 -2.13
C ARG A 44 -7.38 -3.25 -0.75
N ILE A 45 -6.18 -3.28 -0.16
CA ILE A 45 -5.93 -2.61 1.13
C ILE A 45 -6.12 -1.10 0.98
N GLU A 46 -5.68 -0.50 -0.12
CA GLU A 46 -5.90 0.94 -0.41
C GLU A 46 -7.39 1.29 -0.47
N GLU A 47 -8.20 0.45 -1.12
CA GLU A 47 -9.66 0.58 -1.16
C GLU A 47 -10.27 0.46 0.24
N GLN A 48 -9.88 -0.56 1.02
CA GLN A 48 -10.37 -0.74 2.38
C GLN A 48 -10.01 0.44 3.30
N VAL A 49 -8.79 0.98 3.22
CA VAL A 49 -8.40 2.18 3.97
C VAL A 49 -9.28 3.37 3.57
N THR A 50 -9.55 3.54 2.27
CA THR A 50 -10.43 4.61 1.77
C THR A 50 -11.84 4.48 2.35
N ASP A 51 -12.42 3.29 2.29
CA ASP A 51 -13.76 3.01 2.82
C ASP A 51 -13.83 3.27 4.32
N LEU A 52 -12.80 2.85 5.09
CA LEU A 52 -12.71 3.15 6.51
C LEU A 52 -12.74 4.65 6.80
N MET A 53 -12.01 5.46 6.03
CA MET A 53 -12.00 6.92 6.23
C MET A 53 -13.36 7.54 5.91
N PHE A 54 -14.01 7.07 4.85
CA PHE A 54 -15.36 7.51 4.52
C PHE A 54 -16.39 7.12 5.57
N ILE A 55 -16.27 5.92 6.17
CA ILE A 55 -17.13 5.47 7.26
C ILE A 55 -16.91 6.32 8.52
N GLU A 56 -15.66 6.60 8.90
CA GLU A 56 -15.37 7.48 10.05
C GLU A 56 -15.98 8.87 9.83
N MET A 57 -15.81 9.43 8.63
CA MET A 57 -16.36 10.75 8.29
C MET A 57 -17.88 10.78 8.22
N ASP A 58 -18.53 9.75 7.71
CA ASP A 58 -20.00 9.64 7.74
C ASP A 58 -20.51 9.64 9.17
N ASN A 59 -19.98 8.73 10.00
CA ASN A 59 -20.37 8.62 11.40
C ASN A 59 -20.22 9.97 12.14
N PHE A 60 -19.14 10.71 11.86
CA PHE A 60 -18.90 12.00 12.45
C PHE A 60 -19.83 13.10 11.91
N LEU A 61 -19.86 13.32 10.59
CA LEU A 61 -20.56 14.46 9.98
C LEU A 61 -22.08 14.26 9.93
N GLU A 62 -22.58 13.05 9.69
CA GLU A 62 -24.03 12.77 9.69
C GLU A 62 -24.63 12.95 11.09
N SER A 63 -23.86 12.68 12.16
CA SER A 63 -24.27 13.01 13.54
C SER A 63 -24.46 14.51 13.77
N GLN A 64 -23.84 15.34 12.92
CA GLN A 64 -23.96 16.79 12.88
C GLN A 64 -24.89 17.26 11.75
N VAL A 65 -25.74 16.37 11.22
CA VAL A 65 -26.79 16.65 10.23
C VAL A 65 -26.23 17.04 8.84
N TRP A 66 -24.97 16.72 8.54
CA TRP A 66 -24.45 16.84 7.18
C TRP A 66 -25.01 15.71 6.32
N ASN A 67 -25.35 16.03 5.07
CA ASN A 67 -25.75 15.03 4.09
C ASN A 67 -24.53 14.51 3.35
N SER A 68 -24.31 13.20 3.42
CA SER A 68 -23.25 12.49 2.72
C SER A 68 -23.68 12.12 1.30
N GLU A 69 -22.80 12.38 0.33
CA GLU A 69 -22.98 12.00 -1.07
C GLU A 69 -21.72 11.31 -1.59
N PHE A 70 -21.87 10.04 -1.93
CA PHE A 70 -20.85 9.28 -2.61
C PHE A 70 -20.79 9.66 -4.09
N ILE A 71 -19.69 10.25 -4.52
CA ILE A 71 -19.48 10.62 -5.93
C ILE A 71 -18.86 9.44 -6.69
N ASN A 72 -17.78 8.87 -6.15
CA ASN A 72 -17.13 7.68 -6.66
C ASN A 72 -16.16 7.09 -5.61
N ALA A 73 -15.50 5.98 -5.95
CA ALA A 73 -14.59 5.25 -5.05
C ALA A 73 -13.46 6.11 -4.44
N LYS A 74 -13.12 7.25 -5.03
CA LYS A 74 -12.06 8.16 -4.53
C LYS A 74 -12.58 9.49 -4.04
N ASN A 75 -13.88 9.79 -4.16
CA ASN A 75 -14.39 11.12 -3.91
C ASN A 75 -15.73 11.06 -3.19
N LYS A 76 -15.82 11.85 -2.12
CA LYS A 76 -17.02 11.99 -1.32
C LYS A 76 -17.28 13.45 -0.98
N ARG A 77 -18.55 13.85 -1.00
CA ARG A 77 -19.00 15.19 -0.67
C ARG A 77 -19.92 15.14 0.54
N TYR A 78 -19.78 16.11 1.42
CA TYR A 78 -20.67 16.36 2.54
C TYR A 78 -21.25 17.76 2.37
N SER A 79 -22.56 17.91 2.56
CA SER A 79 -23.24 19.20 2.42
C SER A 79 -24.13 19.55 3.61
N LEU A 80 -24.12 20.82 4.00
CA LEU A 80 -25.00 21.38 5.02
C LEU A 80 -25.35 22.82 4.63
N ASN A 81 -26.63 23.07 4.30
CA ASN A 81 -27.08 24.32 3.68
C ASN A 81 -26.26 24.62 2.39
N ASP A 82 -25.71 25.83 2.27
CA ASP A 82 -24.87 26.23 1.14
C ASP A 82 -23.37 25.89 1.34
N LYS A 83 -23.05 25.02 2.31
CA LYS A 83 -21.67 24.63 2.63
C LYS A 83 -21.35 23.21 2.22
N ASN A 84 -20.12 23.00 1.78
CA ASN A 84 -19.60 21.75 1.23
C ASN A 84 -18.23 21.43 1.83
N ILE A 85 -18.02 20.14 2.10
CA ILE A 85 -16.72 19.53 2.36
C ILE A 85 -16.54 18.42 1.32
N TYR A 86 -15.37 18.37 0.70
CA TYR A 86 -14.97 17.37 -0.27
C TYR A 86 -13.77 16.61 0.29
N ILE A 87 -13.84 15.29 0.22
CA ILE A 87 -12.72 14.39 0.53
C ILE A 87 -12.38 13.63 -0.72
N SER A 88 -11.13 13.77 -1.16
CA SER A 88 -10.59 13.10 -2.35
C SER A 88 -9.39 12.25 -1.98
N VAL A 89 -9.37 11.00 -2.41
CA VAL A 89 -8.24 10.09 -2.22
C VAL A 89 -7.28 10.22 -3.40
N LEU A 90 -6.02 10.49 -3.11
CA LEU A 90 -4.96 10.51 -4.11
C LEU A 90 -4.33 9.13 -4.23
N LYS A 91 -3.64 8.90 -5.35
CA LYS A 91 -2.82 7.70 -5.50
C LYS A 91 -1.80 7.66 -4.36
N PRO A 92 -1.69 6.56 -3.61
CA PRO A 92 -0.74 6.46 -2.54
C PRO A 92 0.69 6.59 -3.06
N ALA A 93 1.56 7.18 -2.24
CA ALA A 93 3.00 7.04 -2.39
C ALA A 93 3.47 5.85 -1.55
N ILE A 94 4.70 5.39 -1.77
CA ILE A 94 5.26 4.18 -1.16
C ILE A 94 4.98 4.11 0.35
N GLY A 95 3.99 3.28 0.72
CA GLY A 95 3.57 3.04 2.11
C GLY A 95 2.73 4.13 2.78
N LYS A 96 2.12 5.05 2.03
CA LYS A 96 1.38 6.21 2.55
C LYS A 96 0.11 6.45 1.75
N PHE A 97 -1.02 6.55 2.44
CA PHE A 97 -2.32 6.91 1.86
C PHE A 97 -2.52 8.42 1.96
N PHE A 98 -3.06 9.04 0.92
CA PHE A 98 -3.20 10.50 0.86
C PHE A 98 -4.65 10.90 0.63
N PHE A 99 -5.12 11.79 1.48
CA PHE A 99 -6.46 12.37 1.42
C PHE A 99 -6.33 13.88 1.25
N VAL A 100 -7.14 14.44 0.36
CA VAL A 100 -7.28 15.87 0.16
C VAL A 100 -8.62 16.29 0.70
N ILE A 101 -8.61 17.28 1.59
CA ILE A 101 -9.82 17.94 2.07
C ILE A 101 -9.91 19.31 1.42
N LYS A 102 -11.05 19.59 0.80
CA LYS A 102 -11.44 20.92 0.32
C LYS A 102 -12.77 21.30 0.96
N HIS A 103 -12.96 22.55 1.32
CA HIS A 103 -14.24 23.02 1.85
C HIS A 103 -14.48 24.50 1.52
N ASP A 104 -15.72 24.96 1.69
CA ASP A 104 -16.15 26.36 1.54
C ASP A 104 -16.70 26.96 2.85
N LEU A 105 -16.42 26.31 3.99
CA LEU A 105 -16.78 26.78 5.33
C LEU A 105 -16.26 28.20 5.60
N PHE A 106 -15.07 28.50 5.09
CA PHE A 106 -14.38 29.80 5.06
C PHE A 106 -13.58 29.90 3.75
N ASP A 107 -12.51 30.71 3.67
CA ASP A 107 -11.67 30.83 2.48
C ASP A 107 -11.19 29.45 2.00
N SER A 108 -11.42 29.18 0.71
CA SER A 108 -11.19 27.86 0.13
C SER A 108 -9.72 27.49 0.22
N THR A 109 -9.45 26.45 0.98
CA THR A 109 -8.10 25.95 1.26
C THR A 109 -8.07 24.45 1.01
N GLU A 110 -7.08 24.02 0.22
CA GLU A 110 -6.81 22.61 -0.03
C GLU A 110 -5.82 22.13 1.03
N HIS A 111 -6.18 21.06 1.74
CA HIS A 111 -5.35 20.46 2.78
C HIS A 111 -5.11 18.99 2.50
N HIS A 112 -3.92 18.50 2.84
CA HIS A 112 -3.56 17.09 2.65
C HIS A 112 -3.48 16.41 4.02
N ILE A 113 -4.02 15.20 4.12
CA ILE A 113 -3.81 14.29 5.25
C ILE A 113 -3.10 13.06 4.70
N GLU A 114 -2.00 12.72 5.34
CA GLU A 114 -1.29 11.48 5.13
C GLU A 114 -1.69 10.47 6.21
N ALA A 115 -2.01 9.25 5.80
CA ALA A 115 -2.17 8.12 6.69
C ALA A 115 -1.12 7.04 6.40
N CYS A 116 -0.64 6.38 7.46
CA CYS A 116 0.24 5.22 7.33
C CYS A 116 -0.01 4.21 8.45
N PHE A 117 0.36 2.95 8.21
CA PHE A 117 0.28 1.91 9.23
C PHE A 117 1.11 2.24 10.47
N LYS A 118 0.50 2.09 11.66
CA LYS A 118 1.20 2.22 12.95
C LYS A 118 2.27 1.15 13.10
N ASP A 119 1.95 -0.09 12.75
CA ASP A 119 2.93 -1.18 12.82
C ASP A 119 3.94 -1.05 11.68
N SER A 120 5.20 -0.92 12.07
CA SER A 120 6.34 -0.83 11.15
C SER A 120 6.53 -2.07 10.29
N THR A 121 6.12 -3.25 10.78
CA THR A 121 6.25 -4.52 10.05
C THR A 121 5.24 -4.56 8.91
N THR A 122 3.96 -4.30 9.21
CA THR A 122 2.90 -4.13 8.21
C THR A 122 3.25 -3.05 7.19
N LEU A 123 3.74 -1.88 7.64
CA LEU A 123 4.19 -0.82 6.74
C LEU A 123 5.29 -1.31 5.77
N SER A 124 6.28 -2.05 6.28
CA SER A 124 7.37 -2.59 5.46
C SER A 124 6.88 -3.59 4.42
N HIS A 125 5.98 -4.50 4.82
CA HIS A 125 5.37 -5.46 3.91
C HIS A 125 4.53 -4.78 2.84
N PHE A 126 3.72 -3.78 3.22
CA PHE A 126 2.90 -3.02 2.29
C PHE A 126 3.75 -2.24 1.28
N LYS A 127 4.86 -1.64 1.72
CA LYS A 127 5.84 -1.01 0.81
C LYS A 127 6.41 -2.00 -0.20
N THR A 128 6.78 -3.20 0.26
CA THR A 128 7.27 -4.28 -0.60
C THR A 128 6.22 -4.66 -1.65
N ALA A 129 4.95 -4.76 -1.25
CA ALA A 129 3.86 -5.12 -2.14
C ALA A 129 3.61 -4.07 -3.24
N ILE A 130 3.68 -2.77 -2.90
CA ILE A 130 3.50 -1.66 -3.86
C ILE A 130 4.69 -1.56 -4.83
N GLN A 131 5.93 -1.67 -4.33
CA GLN A 131 7.13 -1.46 -5.12
C GLN A 131 7.31 -2.54 -6.20
N GLY A 132 6.86 -3.77 -5.91
CA GLY A 132 7.10 -4.91 -6.80
C GLY A 132 8.58 -5.27 -6.90
N GLY A 133 8.87 -6.37 -7.59
CA GLY A 133 10.21 -6.88 -7.79
C GLY A 133 10.63 -6.88 -9.26
N ASP A 134 11.78 -6.27 -9.58
CA ASP A 134 12.43 -6.43 -10.88
C ASP A 134 13.39 -7.63 -10.85
N ILE A 135 13.03 -8.70 -11.56
CA ILE A 135 13.85 -9.89 -11.69
C ILE A 135 14.98 -9.59 -12.69
N LYS A 136 16.23 -9.68 -12.24
CA LYS A 136 17.42 -9.57 -13.09
C LYS A 136 18.04 -10.94 -13.33
N ASN A 137 18.60 -11.12 -14.53
CA ASN A 137 19.18 -12.39 -14.99
C ASN A 137 20.43 -12.83 -14.20
N ASP A 138 21.06 -11.92 -13.45
CA ASP A 138 22.30 -12.15 -12.69
C ASP A 138 22.08 -12.61 -11.25
N ILE A 139 20.83 -12.66 -10.77
CA ILE A 139 20.51 -13.07 -9.39
C ILE A 139 20.76 -14.59 -9.24
N PRO A 140 21.56 -15.06 -8.26
CA PRO A 140 21.77 -16.49 -8.03
C PRO A 140 20.47 -17.23 -7.70
N ILE A 141 20.34 -18.51 -8.11
CA ILE A 141 19.14 -19.35 -7.85
C ILE A 141 18.74 -19.33 -6.36
N LYS A 142 19.71 -19.49 -5.46
CA LYS A 142 19.46 -19.45 -4.01
C LYS A 142 18.87 -18.11 -3.55
N ALA A 143 19.31 -17.00 -4.12
CA ALA A 143 18.76 -15.69 -3.80
C ALA A 143 17.34 -15.52 -4.35
N LEU A 144 17.01 -16.09 -5.52
CA LEU A 144 15.64 -16.15 -6.04
C LEU A 144 14.72 -16.96 -5.10
N GLU A 145 15.21 -18.08 -4.55
CA GLU A 145 14.44 -18.90 -3.59
C GLU A 145 14.18 -18.15 -2.27
N GLU A 146 15.20 -17.50 -1.70
CA GLU A 146 15.06 -16.69 -0.49
C GLU A 146 14.12 -15.51 -0.72
N TRP A 147 14.22 -14.86 -1.88
CA TRP A 147 13.32 -13.78 -2.24
C TRP A 147 11.86 -14.25 -2.36
N LEU A 148 11.62 -15.38 -3.05
CA LEU A 148 10.28 -15.95 -3.17
C LEU A 148 9.67 -16.25 -1.79
N LYS A 149 10.45 -16.83 -0.87
CA LYS A 149 10.01 -17.06 0.52
C LYS A 149 9.67 -15.76 1.24
N GLY A 150 10.46 -14.72 1.07
CA GLY A 150 10.20 -13.40 1.64
C GLY A 150 8.90 -12.76 1.12
N LEU A 151 8.63 -12.89 -0.18
CA LEU A 151 7.37 -12.41 -0.77
C LEU A 151 6.17 -13.25 -0.31
N GLN A 152 6.33 -14.56 -0.15
CA GLN A 152 5.29 -15.44 0.42
C GLN A 152 4.91 -15.06 1.85
N LEU A 153 5.91 -14.77 2.68
CA LEU A 153 5.68 -14.28 4.03
C LEU A 153 4.97 -12.91 4.02
N THR A 154 5.43 -12.00 3.17
CA THR A 154 4.80 -10.67 2.99
C THR A 154 3.33 -10.80 2.60
N LEU A 155 3.02 -11.68 1.64
CA LEU A 155 1.66 -11.92 1.18
C LEU A 155 0.77 -12.46 2.31
N GLN A 156 1.27 -13.43 3.09
CA GLN A 156 0.52 -14.00 4.22
C GLN A 156 0.25 -12.94 5.30
N ASN A 157 1.25 -12.16 5.68
CA ASN A 157 1.10 -11.10 6.69
C ASN A 157 0.10 -10.04 6.23
N LEU A 158 0.17 -9.59 4.98
CA LEU A 158 -0.77 -8.60 4.46
C LEU A 158 -2.19 -9.13 4.31
N LYS A 159 -2.39 -10.43 4.02
CA LYS A 159 -3.74 -11.04 4.01
C LYS A 159 -4.37 -10.97 5.40
N ILE A 160 -3.61 -11.35 6.43
CA ILE A 160 -4.06 -11.29 7.82
C ILE A 160 -4.35 -9.85 8.25
N GLU A 161 -3.49 -8.91 7.86
CA GLU A 161 -3.71 -7.49 8.16
C GLU A 161 -4.96 -6.95 7.47
N SER A 162 -5.15 -7.25 6.18
CA SER A 162 -6.32 -6.80 5.41
C SER A 162 -7.64 -7.28 6.02
N GLU A 163 -7.68 -8.48 6.61
CA GLU A 163 -8.86 -9.00 7.31
C GLU A 163 -9.13 -8.28 8.65
N LYS A 164 -8.11 -7.67 9.25
CA LYS A 164 -8.17 -7.02 10.57
C LYS A 164 -8.06 -5.50 10.50
N LEU A 165 -8.04 -4.95 9.28
CA LEU A 165 -7.77 -3.54 9.06
C LEU A 165 -8.83 -2.69 9.75
N GLN A 166 -8.36 -1.77 10.58
CA GLN A 166 -9.17 -0.82 11.33
C GLN A 166 -8.52 0.56 11.28
N ALA A 167 -9.34 1.60 11.36
CA ALA A 167 -8.87 2.99 11.29
C ALA A 167 -7.89 3.36 12.42
N ASP A 168 -8.01 2.71 13.58
CA ASP A 168 -7.10 2.87 14.72
C ASP A 168 -5.74 2.19 14.50
N GLY A 169 -5.59 1.34 13.50
CA GLY A 169 -4.33 0.76 13.04
C GLY A 169 -3.45 1.75 12.26
N LEU A 170 -3.95 2.95 11.97
CA LEU A 170 -3.28 3.96 11.15
C LEU A 170 -2.92 5.21 11.96
N THR A 171 -1.79 5.84 11.65
CA THR A 171 -1.46 7.20 12.10
C THR A 171 -1.76 8.22 11.03
N TYR A 172 -2.15 9.42 11.45
CA TYR A 172 -2.55 10.51 10.57
C TYR A 172 -1.68 11.74 10.78
N GLU A 173 -1.24 12.39 9.70
CA GLU A 173 -0.48 13.63 9.73
C GLU A 173 -1.09 14.60 8.72
N VAL A 174 -1.43 15.82 9.16
CA VAL A 174 -1.87 16.89 8.25
C VAL A 174 -0.62 17.47 7.59
N ILE A 175 -0.57 17.57 6.27
CA ILE A 175 0.53 18.23 5.54
C ILE A 175 0.09 19.63 5.16
N LYS A 176 0.67 20.64 5.81
CA LYS A 176 0.53 22.05 5.41
C LYS A 176 1.54 22.42 4.33
N VAL A 177 1.09 23.24 3.37
CA VAL A 177 1.95 23.80 2.32
C VAL A 177 3.14 24.54 2.96
N GLY A 178 4.36 24.11 2.65
CA GLY A 178 5.61 24.73 3.12
C GLY A 178 6.18 24.20 4.46
N GLN A 179 5.61 23.15 5.05
CA GLN A 179 6.12 22.54 6.29
C GLN A 179 6.53 21.07 6.12
N ILE A 180 7.62 20.67 6.80
CA ILE A 180 8.30 19.39 6.56
C ILE A 180 7.73 18.25 7.41
N HIS A 181 7.34 18.46 8.68
CA HIS A 181 6.87 17.40 9.58
C HIS A 181 5.78 17.88 10.56
N HIS A 182 4.78 17.04 10.82
CA HIS A 182 3.65 17.35 11.70
C HIS A 182 3.48 16.34 12.83
N LYS A 183 2.79 16.77 13.88
CA LYS A 183 2.35 15.94 15.00
C LYS A 183 1.42 14.85 14.48
N ARG A 184 1.74 13.58 14.78
CA ARG A 184 0.83 12.45 14.53
C ARG A 184 -0.44 12.60 15.35
N LEU A 185 -1.57 12.43 14.67
CA LEU A 185 -2.90 12.50 15.23
C LEU A 185 -3.48 11.09 15.40
N PRO A 186 -4.32 10.89 16.43
CA PRO A 186 -4.72 9.57 16.86
C PRO A 186 -5.76 8.92 15.93
N ASN A 187 -6.52 9.71 15.17
CA ASN A 187 -7.55 9.26 14.23
C ASN A 187 -7.76 10.29 13.09
N PHE A 188 -8.54 9.92 12.08
CA PHE A 188 -8.79 10.77 10.92
C PHE A 188 -9.63 12.01 11.25
N ILE A 189 -10.57 11.91 12.19
CA ILE A 189 -11.43 13.03 12.61
C ILE A 189 -10.61 14.16 13.23
N GLU A 190 -9.65 13.84 14.10
CA GLU A 190 -8.72 14.83 14.68
C GLU A 190 -7.85 15.49 13.60
N ALA A 191 -7.46 14.74 12.56
CA ALA A 191 -6.75 15.30 11.42
C ALA A 191 -7.64 16.25 10.60
N PHE A 192 -8.90 15.88 10.37
CA PHE A 192 -9.90 16.72 9.74
C PHE A 192 -10.20 17.99 10.56
N LEU A 193 -10.40 17.89 11.88
CA LEU A 193 -10.64 19.05 12.74
C LEU A 193 -9.43 19.98 12.79
N SER A 194 -8.22 19.43 12.87
CA SER A 194 -6.98 20.22 12.78
C SER A 194 -6.88 20.99 11.46
N VAL A 195 -7.39 20.44 10.35
CA VAL A 195 -7.50 21.17 9.08
C VAL A 195 -8.45 22.37 9.21
N LEU A 196 -9.59 22.21 9.88
CA LEU A 196 -10.57 23.30 10.04
C LEU A 196 -10.11 24.39 11.04
N GLU A 197 -9.34 24.01 12.06
CA GLU A 197 -8.88 24.92 13.11
C GLU A 197 -7.68 25.77 12.67
N ASN A 198 -6.83 25.23 11.79
CA ASN A 198 -5.64 25.90 11.29
C ASN A 198 -5.95 26.84 10.12
N ARG A 199 -6.46 28.03 10.48
CA ARG A 199 -6.62 29.19 9.58
C ARG A 199 -5.29 29.74 9.08
#